data_AF-A0AB73HB02-F1
#
_entry.id   AF-A0AB73HB02-F1
#
_cell.length_a   1.000
_cell.length_b   1.000
_cell.length_c   1.000
_cell.angle_alpha   90.00
_cell.angle_beta   90.00
_cell.angle_gamma   90.00
#
_symmetry.space_group_name_H-M   'P 1'
#
loop_
_entity.id
_entity.type
_entity.pdbx_description
1 polymer ?
#
loop_
_entity_poly.entity_id
_entity_poly.type
_entity_poly.pdbx_seq_one_letter_code
_entity_poly.pdbx_strand_id
1 'polypeptide(L)'
;MRDGFDFLKEQIDDKLLDLNPVAAEQLMLSFKSMNSQIAEERSQALTTVRRFLKELADSIYPARSDKKGERKLGEEQYINRIWAFMDEAIESSSNKASAKSLVDLIGLNIQNLYKGTNKGVHDEVSATQSILFIFQIYIMVGYLLDYLSLPNSKKKRKLNINEASLDELESMLGITRKVAKEIIKFRVVTGGITEWNLTEVNGVGKVISDKAKGIFDF
;
A
#
# COMPACT_ATOMS: atom_id res chain seq x y z
N MET A 1 15.41 -13.87 -17.25
CA MET A 1 15.45 -12.87 -16.15
C MET A 1 14.13 -12.14 -16.23
N ARG A 2 13.26 -12.27 -15.22
CA ARG A 2 12.04 -11.45 -15.18
C ARG A 2 12.45 -10.02 -14.86
N ASP A 3 11.84 -9.04 -15.52
CA ASP A 3 12.03 -7.66 -15.13
C ASP A 3 11.25 -7.34 -13.84
N GLY A 4 11.56 -6.21 -13.22
CA GLY A 4 10.97 -5.85 -11.93
C GLY A 4 9.47 -5.55 -12.02
N PHE A 5 8.96 -5.16 -13.20
CA PHE A 5 7.55 -4.88 -13.37
C PHE A 5 6.75 -6.18 -13.47
N ASP A 6 7.21 -7.13 -14.28
CA ASP A 6 6.58 -8.45 -14.40
C ASP A 6 6.52 -9.16 -13.03
N PHE A 7 7.59 -9.08 -12.25
CA PHE A 7 7.60 -9.61 -10.88
C PHE A 7 6.53 -8.95 -9.99
N LEU A 8 6.46 -7.61 -9.99
CA LEU A 8 5.50 -6.89 -9.17
C LEU A 8 4.06 -7.15 -9.61
N LYS A 9 3.82 -7.17 -10.93
CA LYS A 9 2.51 -7.42 -11.53
C LYS A 9 1.98 -8.79 -11.12
N GLU A 10 2.79 -9.84 -11.24
CA GLU A 10 2.38 -11.20 -10.84
C GLU A 10 2.04 -11.28 -9.35
N GLN A 11 2.88 -10.69 -8.49
CA GLN A 11 2.62 -10.67 -7.04
C GLN A 11 1.31 -9.94 -6.69
N ILE A 12 0.99 -8.87 -7.43
CA ILE A 12 -0.27 -8.15 -7.27
C ILE A 12 -1.44 -8.98 -7.76
N ASP A 13 -1.33 -9.54 -8.97
CA ASP A 13 -2.39 -10.35 -9.58
C ASP A 13 -2.72 -11.56 -8.67
N ASP A 14 -1.72 -12.28 -8.15
CA ASP A 14 -1.91 -13.42 -7.25
C ASP A 14 -2.63 -13.03 -5.96
N LYS A 15 -2.14 -11.98 -5.26
CA LYS A 15 -2.78 -11.49 -4.04
C LYS A 15 -4.19 -10.94 -4.27
N LEU A 16 -4.43 -10.33 -5.43
CA LEU A 16 -5.74 -9.80 -5.79
C LEU A 16 -6.71 -10.94 -6.14
N LEU A 17 -6.25 -12.02 -6.77
CA LEU A 17 -7.04 -13.24 -7.00
C LEU A 17 -7.50 -13.87 -5.68
N ASP A 18 -6.61 -13.93 -4.68
CA ASP A 18 -6.94 -14.43 -3.34
C ASP A 18 -7.98 -13.55 -2.63
N LEU A 19 -7.93 -12.23 -2.84
CA LEU A 19 -8.84 -11.27 -2.23
C LEU A 19 -10.21 -11.22 -2.92
N ASN A 20 -10.21 -11.05 -4.25
CA ASN A 20 -11.39 -10.90 -5.07
C ASN A 20 -11.06 -11.29 -6.53
N PRO A 21 -11.38 -12.52 -6.96
CA PRO A 21 -11.02 -13.01 -8.28
C PRO A 21 -11.71 -12.26 -9.43
N VAL A 22 -12.92 -11.74 -9.20
CA VAL A 22 -13.66 -10.95 -10.20
C VAL A 22 -12.95 -9.62 -10.44
N ALA A 23 -12.55 -8.95 -9.35
CA ALA A 23 -11.81 -7.69 -9.44
C ALA A 23 -10.43 -7.91 -10.09
N ALA A 24 -9.75 -9.02 -9.77
CA ALA A 24 -8.48 -9.39 -10.41
C ALA A 24 -8.62 -9.56 -11.92
N GLU A 25 -9.62 -10.33 -12.36
CA GLU A 25 -9.89 -10.55 -13.78
C GLU A 25 -10.16 -9.23 -14.51
N GLN A 26 -10.97 -8.33 -13.91
CA GLN A 26 -11.24 -7.00 -14.47
C GLN A 26 -9.98 -6.17 -14.67
N LEU A 27 -9.05 -6.20 -13.70
CA LEU A 27 -7.78 -5.47 -13.80
C LEU A 27 -6.89 -6.04 -14.91
N MET A 28 -6.77 -7.37 -14.99
CA MET A 28 -5.98 -8.06 -16.01
C MET A 28 -6.52 -7.82 -17.43
N LEU A 29 -7.85 -7.88 -17.62
CA LEU A 29 -8.50 -7.58 -18.89
C LEU A 29 -8.30 -6.11 -19.28
N SER A 30 -8.44 -5.19 -18.32
CA SER A 30 -8.19 -3.76 -18.56
C SER A 30 -6.75 -3.51 -19.01
N PHE A 31 -5.78 -4.17 -18.37
CA PHE A 31 -4.37 -4.09 -18.75
C PHE A 31 -4.13 -4.54 -20.19
N LYS A 32 -4.71 -5.69 -20.58
CA LYS A 32 -4.61 -6.22 -21.95
C LYS A 32 -5.21 -5.24 -22.97
N SER A 33 -6.39 -4.70 -22.68
CA SER A 33 -7.13 -3.83 -23.61
C SER A 33 -6.60 -2.39 -23.67
N MET A 34 -5.95 -1.87 -22.63
CA MET A 34 -5.38 -0.52 -22.65
C MET A 34 -4.18 -0.35 -23.59
N ASN A 35 -3.53 -1.45 -23.98
CA ASN A 35 -2.49 -1.46 -25.00
C ASN A 35 -3.04 -1.66 -26.42
N SER A 36 -4.37 -1.70 -26.60
CA SER A 36 -4.98 -1.83 -27.92
C SER A 36 -4.71 -0.59 -28.77
N GLN A 37 -4.57 -0.79 -30.09
CA GLN A 37 -4.50 0.29 -31.06
C GLN A 37 -5.89 0.90 -31.34
N ILE A 38 -6.97 0.22 -30.95
CA ILE A 38 -8.35 0.64 -31.17
C ILE A 38 -8.82 1.53 -30.01
N ALA A 39 -9.25 2.76 -30.31
CA ALA A 39 -9.62 3.76 -29.31
C ALA A 39 -10.85 3.35 -28.48
N GLU A 40 -11.82 2.69 -29.09
CA GLU A 40 -13.00 2.16 -28.42
C GLU A 40 -12.64 1.10 -27.38
N GLU A 41 -11.71 0.19 -27.70
CA GLU A 41 -11.25 -0.84 -26.77
C GLU A 41 -10.54 -0.23 -25.55
N ARG A 42 -9.74 0.82 -25.76
CA ARG A 42 -9.13 1.58 -24.66
C ARG A 42 -10.19 2.28 -23.79
N SER A 43 -11.21 2.86 -24.43
CA SER A 43 -12.32 3.54 -23.73
C SER A 43 -13.15 2.56 -22.89
N GLN A 44 -13.38 1.35 -23.40
CA GLN A 44 -14.03 0.28 -22.65
C GLN A 44 -13.15 -0.17 -21.47
N ALA A 45 -11.84 -0.32 -21.67
CA ALA A 45 -10.91 -0.66 -20.60
C ALA A 45 -10.94 0.38 -19.45
N LEU A 46 -11.02 1.68 -19.76
CA LEU A 46 -11.17 2.74 -18.76
C LEU A 46 -12.46 2.61 -17.94
N THR A 47 -13.55 2.18 -18.59
CA THR A 47 -14.83 1.92 -17.91
C THR A 47 -14.71 0.71 -16.97
N THR A 48 -14.02 -0.35 -17.41
CA THR A 48 -13.73 -1.54 -16.59
C THR A 48 -12.86 -1.19 -15.39
N VAL A 49 -11.82 -0.35 -15.53
CA VAL A 49 -11.00 0.10 -14.39
C VAL A 49 -11.82 0.83 -13.32
N ARG A 50 -12.81 1.65 -13.74
CA ARG A 50 -13.70 2.31 -12.77
C ARG A 50 -14.53 1.30 -11.98
N ARG A 51 -15.06 0.28 -12.66
CA ARG A 51 -15.81 -0.80 -12.00
C ARG A 51 -14.92 -1.56 -11.02
N PHE A 52 -13.72 -1.93 -11.45
CA PHE A 52 -12.71 -2.56 -10.62
C PHE A 52 -12.45 -1.76 -9.33
N LEU A 53 -12.21 -0.45 -9.45
CA LEU A 53 -11.95 0.41 -8.27
C LEU A 53 -13.15 0.49 -7.32
N LYS A 54 -14.38 0.45 -7.84
CA LYS A 54 -15.60 0.41 -7.02
C LYS A 54 -15.70 -0.92 -6.28
N GLU A 55 -15.53 -2.04 -6.97
CA GLU A 55 -15.57 -3.38 -6.38
C GLU A 55 -14.46 -3.60 -5.33
N LEU A 56 -13.25 -3.11 -5.63
CA LEU A 56 -12.14 -3.12 -4.69
C LEU A 56 -12.47 -2.30 -3.45
N ALA A 57 -12.98 -1.07 -3.62
CA ALA A 57 -13.41 -0.23 -2.50
C ALA A 57 -14.52 -0.92 -1.67
N ASP A 58 -15.50 -1.54 -2.31
CA ASP A 58 -16.57 -2.28 -1.62
C ASP A 58 -16.03 -3.47 -0.80
N SER A 59 -14.98 -4.13 -1.30
CA SER A 59 -14.35 -5.27 -0.62
C SER A 59 -13.56 -4.85 0.62
N ILE A 60 -12.90 -3.69 0.58
CA ILE A 60 -11.92 -3.27 1.61
C ILE A 60 -12.48 -2.21 2.57
N TYR A 61 -13.45 -1.42 2.12
CA TYR A 61 -14.01 -0.29 2.86
C TYR A 61 -15.45 0.00 2.35
N PRO A 62 -16.45 -0.75 2.83
CA PRO A 62 -17.83 -0.65 2.37
C PRO A 62 -18.41 0.77 2.47
N ALA A 63 -19.38 1.06 1.61
CA ALA A 63 -20.06 2.35 1.60
C ALA A 63 -20.77 2.64 2.93
N ARG A 64 -20.67 3.88 3.40
CA ARG A 64 -21.26 4.34 4.65
C ARG A 64 -21.72 5.79 4.56
N SER A 65 -22.64 6.18 5.44
CA SER A 65 -23.30 7.48 5.41
C SER A 65 -22.48 8.61 6.05
N ASP A 66 -21.51 8.27 6.88
CA ASP A 66 -20.61 9.21 7.54
C ASP A 66 -19.48 9.70 6.61
N LYS A 67 -18.68 10.62 7.14
CA LYS A 67 -17.54 11.22 6.46
C LYS A 67 -16.26 10.95 7.24
N LYS A 68 -15.13 11.00 6.54
CA LYS A 68 -13.80 11.04 7.16
C LYS A 68 -13.14 12.38 6.86
N GLY A 69 -13.04 13.22 7.88
CA GLY A 69 -12.82 14.66 7.67
C GLY A 69 -13.92 15.23 6.77
N GLU A 70 -13.53 15.89 5.69
CA GLU A 70 -14.46 16.47 4.71
C GLU A 70 -14.90 15.50 3.60
N ARG A 71 -14.27 14.32 3.48
CA ARG A 71 -14.54 13.36 2.40
C ARG A 71 -15.76 12.48 2.71
N LYS A 72 -16.75 12.49 1.80
CA LYS A 72 -17.90 11.55 1.83
C LYS A 72 -17.46 10.14 1.46
N LEU A 73 -18.13 9.15 2.05
CA LEU A 73 -17.81 7.72 1.93
C LEU A 73 -18.99 6.89 1.43
N GLY A 74 -19.88 7.51 0.64
CA GLY A 74 -20.99 6.81 0.00
C GLY A 74 -20.54 5.92 -1.16
N GLU A 75 -21.51 5.26 -1.77
CA GLU A 75 -21.31 4.27 -2.84
C GLU A 75 -20.46 4.83 -4.01
N GLU A 76 -20.81 6.02 -4.48
CA GLU A 76 -20.13 6.70 -5.58
C GLU A 76 -18.77 7.31 -5.20
N GLN A 77 -18.42 7.34 -3.91
CA GLN A 77 -17.15 7.88 -3.42
C GLN A 77 -16.09 6.77 -3.19
N TYR A 78 -16.03 5.78 -4.07
CA TYR A 78 -15.08 4.66 -3.99
C TYR A 78 -13.60 5.10 -3.88
N ILE A 79 -13.18 6.17 -4.56
CA ILE A 79 -11.81 6.74 -4.39
C ILE A 79 -11.58 7.24 -2.97
N ASN A 80 -12.55 7.94 -2.38
CA ASN A 80 -12.43 8.41 -1.00
C ASN A 80 -12.42 7.25 -0.01
N ARG A 81 -13.11 6.15 -0.32
CA ARG A 81 -13.12 4.93 0.50
C ARG A 81 -11.77 4.23 0.48
N ILE A 82 -11.14 4.08 -0.70
CA ILE A 82 -9.76 3.60 -0.83
C ILE A 82 -8.80 4.52 -0.07
N TRP A 83 -8.94 5.84 -0.22
CA TRP A 83 -8.15 6.82 0.52
C TRP A 83 -8.33 6.68 2.04
N ALA A 84 -9.57 6.47 2.50
CA ALA A 84 -9.90 6.34 3.92
C ALA A 84 -9.27 5.09 4.51
N PHE A 85 -9.32 3.96 3.79
CA PHE A 85 -8.63 2.73 4.14
C PHE A 85 -7.13 2.97 4.32
N MET A 86 -6.45 3.57 3.32
CA MET A 86 -5.00 3.84 3.39
C MET A 86 -4.64 4.73 4.58
N ASP A 87 -5.50 5.69 4.90
CA ASP A 87 -5.29 6.58 6.04
C ASP A 87 -5.37 5.86 7.41
N GLU A 88 -6.14 4.75 7.51
CA GLU A 88 -6.26 3.92 8.73
C GLU A 88 -5.20 2.83 8.78
N ALA A 89 -4.94 2.19 7.64
CA ALA A 89 -4.07 1.02 7.57
C ALA A 89 -2.58 1.37 7.67
N ILE A 90 -2.18 2.58 7.27
CA ILE A 90 -0.78 3.00 7.25
C ILE A 90 -0.46 3.80 8.52
N GLU A 91 0.44 3.30 9.36
CA GLU A 91 0.87 4.04 10.57
C GLU A 91 1.88 5.15 10.25
N SER A 92 2.86 4.86 9.39
CA SER A 92 3.91 5.82 9.00
C SER A 92 3.33 7.03 8.29
N SER A 93 3.62 8.23 8.81
CA SER A 93 3.11 9.49 8.28
C SER A 93 3.61 9.78 6.86
N SER A 94 4.86 9.44 6.55
CA SER A 94 5.45 9.61 5.22
C SER A 94 4.83 8.65 4.19
N ASN A 95 4.73 7.35 4.52
CA ASN A 95 4.11 6.35 3.64
C ASN A 95 2.63 6.67 3.42
N LYS A 96 1.94 7.11 4.48
CA LYS A 96 0.54 7.58 4.41
C LYS A 96 0.41 8.74 3.44
N ALA A 97 1.27 9.75 3.53
CA ALA A 97 1.25 10.90 2.63
C ALA A 97 1.48 10.48 1.16
N SER A 98 2.44 9.59 0.90
CA SER A 98 2.71 9.07 -0.44
C SER A 98 1.53 8.29 -1.00
N ALA A 99 0.99 7.32 -0.24
CA ALA A 99 -0.14 6.51 -0.68
C ALA A 99 -1.39 7.37 -0.96
N LYS A 100 -1.69 8.33 -0.07
CA LYS A 100 -2.82 9.25 -0.26
C LYS A 100 -2.65 10.13 -1.49
N SER A 101 -1.44 10.63 -1.74
CA SER A 101 -1.13 11.43 -2.93
C SER A 101 -1.33 10.63 -4.21
N LEU A 102 -0.97 9.35 -4.22
CA LEU A 102 -1.22 8.45 -5.35
C LEU A 102 -2.72 8.23 -5.58
N VAL A 103 -3.50 7.99 -4.51
CA VAL A 103 -4.96 7.83 -4.62
C VAL A 103 -5.63 9.12 -5.11
N ASP A 104 -5.20 10.28 -4.61
CA ASP A 104 -5.70 11.58 -5.05
C ASP A 104 -5.37 11.83 -6.54
N LEU A 105 -4.16 11.50 -6.99
CA LEU A 105 -3.76 11.57 -8.40
C LEU A 105 -4.63 10.67 -9.30
N ILE A 106 -4.89 9.44 -8.87
CA ILE A 106 -5.80 8.52 -9.59
C ILE A 106 -7.20 9.11 -9.67
N GLY A 107 -7.72 9.68 -8.58
CA GLY A 107 -9.01 10.35 -8.54
C GLY A 107 -9.10 11.52 -9.54
N LEU A 108 -8.05 12.34 -9.61
CA LEU A 108 -7.96 13.44 -10.58
C LEU A 108 -7.90 12.93 -12.02
N ASN A 109 -7.11 11.88 -12.29
CA ASN A 109 -6.98 11.29 -13.62
C ASN A 109 -8.31 10.71 -14.10
N ILE A 110 -9.02 9.98 -13.24
CA ILE A 110 -10.39 9.50 -13.52
C ILE A 110 -11.28 10.68 -13.94
N GLN A 111 -11.36 11.74 -13.12
CA GLN A 111 -12.19 12.90 -13.45
C GLN A 111 -11.82 13.54 -14.78
N ASN A 112 -10.53 13.67 -15.10
CA ASN A 112 -10.05 14.26 -16.33
C ASN A 112 -10.42 13.40 -17.55
N LEU A 113 -10.22 12.08 -17.44
CA LEU A 113 -10.58 11.12 -18.49
C LEU A 113 -12.09 11.19 -18.80
N TYR A 114 -12.94 11.30 -17.78
CA TYR A 114 -14.40 11.42 -17.98
C TYR A 114 -14.88 12.81 -18.44
N LYS A 115 -14.12 13.87 -18.17
CA LYS A 115 -14.41 15.21 -18.72
C LYS A 115 -14.10 15.27 -20.22
N GLY A 116 -13.07 14.56 -20.68
CA GLY A 116 -12.72 14.45 -22.10
C GLY A 116 -13.73 13.64 -22.91
N THR A 117 -14.19 12.49 -22.37
CA THR A 117 -15.15 11.61 -23.08
C THR A 117 -16.55 12.19 -23.23
N ASN A 118 -17.00 13.05 -22.31
CA ASN A 118 -18.35 13.63 -22.33
C ASN A 118 -18.49 14.92 -23.17
N LYS A 119 -17.39 15.49 -23.69
CA LYS A 119 -17.45 16.76 -24.45
C LYS A 119 -17.40 16.58 -25.97
N GLY A 120 -17.19 15.37 -26.49
CA GLY A 120 -17.27 15.13 -27.94
C GLY A 120 -16.25 15.91 -28.78
N VAL A 121 -15.11 16.31 -28.21
CA VAL A 121 -14.06 17.04 -28.94
C VAL A 121 -12.70 16.39 -28.67
N HIS A 122 -12.14 15.78 -29.72
CA HIS A 122 -10.74 15.48 -30.07
C HIS A 122 -9.63 15.18 -29.02
N ASP A 123 -9.87 15.19 -27.72
CA ASP A 123 -8.89 14.74 -26.72
C ASP A 123 -9.04 13.22 -26.52
N GLU A 124 -8.66 12.45 -27.54
CA GLU A 124 -8.45 11.02 -27.37
C GLU A 124 -7.35 10.82 -26.31
N VAL A 125 -7.66 10.01 -25.30
CA VAL A 125 -6.66 9.56 -24.33
C VAL A 125 -5.62 8.76 -25.11
N SER A 126 -4.38 9.23 -25.11
CA SER A 126 -3.33 8.54 -25.84
C SER A 126 -3.11 7.13 -25.27
N ALA A 127 -2.67 6.19 -26.10
CA ALA A 127 -2.32 4.85 -25.64
C ALA A 127 -1.30 4.93 -24.48
N THR A 128 -0.33 5.84 -24.56
CA THR A 128 0.66 6.10 -23.50
C THR A 128 0.01 6.56 -22.20
N GLN A 129 -0.95 7.49 -22.25
CA GLN A 129 -1.67 7.95 -21.04
C GLN A 129 -2.48 6.82 -20.41
N SER A 130 -3.10 5.97 -21.23
CA SER A 130 -3.84 4.78 -20.77
C SER A 130 -2.90 3.79 -20.07
N ILE A 131 -1.74 3.52 -20.66
CA ILE A 131 -0.71 2.64 -20.08
C ILE A 131 -0.17 3.20 -18.76
N LEU A 132 0.13 4.50 -18.69
CA LEU A 132 0.57 5.14 -17.45
C LEU A 132 -0.50 5.06 -16.37
N PHE A 133 -1.76 5.25 -16.75
CA PHE A 133 -2.88 5.15 -15.82
C PHE A 133 -3.02 3.74 -15.25
N ILE A 134 -2.97 2.68 -16.07
CA ILE A 134 -3.05 1.31 -15.55
C ILE A 134 -1.87 0.95 -14.65
N PHE A 135 -0.66 1.45 -14.94
CA PHE A 135 0.49 1.26 -14.05
C PHE A 135 0.30 1.95 -12.70
N GLN A 136 -0.27 3.16 -12.67
CA GLN A 136 -0.61 3.83 -11.41
C GLN A 136 -1.62 3.02 -10.60
N ILE A 137 -2.60 2.40 -11.27
CA ILE A 137 -3.55 1.48 -10.62
C ILE A 137 -2.83 0.27 -10.04
N TYR A 138 -1.96 -0.40 -10.80
CA TYR A 138 -1.16 -1.52 -10.31
C TYR A 138 -0.32 -1.12 -9.08
N ILE A 139 0.39 0.01 -9.14
CA ILE A 139 1.19 0.49 -8.01
C ILE A 139 0.28 0.74 -6.79
N MET A 140 -0.85 1.42 -6.96
CA MET A 140 -1.79 1.68 -5.86
C MET A 140 -2.34 0.38 -5.26
N VAL A 141 -2.71 -0.60 -6.08
CA VAL A 141 -3.16 -1.92 -5.61
C VAL A 141 -2.04 -2.63 -4.86
N GLY A 142 -0.78 -2.54 -5.32
CA GLY A 142 0.38 -3.07 -4.61
C GLY A 142 0.54 -2.48 -3.22
N TYR A 143 0.46 -1.16 -3.08
CA TYR A 143 0.40 -0.50 -1.77
C TYR A 143 -0.75 -1.06 -0.94
N LEU A 144 -1.95 -1.11 -1.52
CA LEU A 144 -3.17 -1.52 -0.83
C LEU A 144 -3.06 -2.93 -0.28
N LEU A 145 -2.64 -3.87 -1.12
CA LEU A 145 -2.51 -5.28 -0.79
C LEU A 145 -1.43 -5.52 0.25
N ASP A 146 -0.34 -4.75 0.26
CA ASP A 146 0.69 -4.85 1.29
C ASP A 146 0.12 -4.51 2.68
N TYR A 147 -0.74 -3.50 2.76
CA TYR A 147 -1.44 -3.13 3.99
C TYR A 147 -2.69 -3.99 4.30
N LEU A 148 -3.28 -4.67 3.32
CA LEU A 148 -4.37 -5.66 3.52
C LEU A 148 -3.86 -7.05 3.94
N SER A 149 -2.67 -7.43 3.50
CA SER A 149 -1.99 -8.68 3.92
C SER A 149 -1.66 -8.68 5.42
N LEU A 150 -1.97 -7.58 6.10
CA LEU A 150 -2.14 -7.50 7.53
C LEU A 150 -3.57 -7.96 7.85
N PRO A 151 -3.80 -9.20 8.29
CA PRO A 151 -5.10 -9.54 8.86
C PRO A 151 -5.43 -8.51 9.93
N ASN A 152 -6.71 -8.15 10.04
CA ASN A 152 -7.34 -7.39 11.13
C ASN A 152 -7.23 -8.10 12.51
N SER A 153 -6.14 -8.82 12.72
CA SER A 153 -5.59 -9.40 13.93
C SER A 153 -4.06 -9.48 13.74
N LYS A 154 -3.39 -8.34 13.69
CA LYS A 154 -2.15 -8.24 14.43
C LYS A 154 -2.48 -7.44 15.69
N LYS A 155 -2.71 -8.15 16.80
CA LYS A 155 -1.97 -7.79 18.02
C LYS A 155 -0.60 -7.33 17.53
N LYS A 156 -0.25 -6.05 17.69
CA LYS A 156 1.06 -5.46 17.36
C LYS A 156 2.06 -6.58 17.07
N ARG A 157 2.31 -6.94 15.79
CA ARG A 157 3.50 -7.76 15.55
C ARG A 157 4.61 -6.81 15.91
N LYS A 158 5.13 -7.01 17.10
CA LYS A 158 6.22 -6.22 17.57
C LYS A 158 7.34 -6.47 16.56
N LEU A 159 8.02 -5.41 16.11
CA LEU A 159 9.10 -5.61 15.15
C LEU A 159 10.09 -6.62 15.73
N ASN A 160 10.58 -7.61 14.98
CA ASN A 160 11.56 -8.52 15.54
C ASN A 160 12.84 -7.71 15.79
N ILE A 161 13.31 -7.66 17.03
CA ILE A 161 14.53 -6.97 17.37
C ILE A 161 15.67 -7.51 16.52
N ASN A 162 15.76 -8.81 16.25
CA ASN A 162 16.82 -9.43 15.46
C ASN A 162 16.89 -8.99 14.00
N GLU A 163 15.81 -8.44 13.45
CA GLU A 163 15.72 -7.99 12.05
C GLU A 163 15.68 -6.45 11.92
N ALA A 164 15.44 -5.74 13.02
CA ALA A 164 15.26 -4.29 13.03
C ALA A 164 16.52 -3.52 12.57
N SER A 165 16.32 -2.56 11.67
CA SER A 165 17.33 -1.63 11.17
C SER A 165 17.77 -0.62 12.22
N LEU A 166 18.88 0.09 11.96
CA LEU A 166 19.40 1.13 12.87
C LEU A 166 18.36 2.23 13.13
N ASP A 167 17.70 2.70 12.09
CA ASP A 167 16.77 3.83 12.19
C ASP A 167 15.49 3.40 12.95
N GLU A 168 15.03 2.16 12.78
CA GLU A 168 13.92 1.59 13.55
C GLU A 168 14.26 1.45 15.05
N LEU A 169 15.48 1.03 15.38
CA LEU A 169 15.93 0.92 16.77
C LEU A 169 16.04 2.29 17.45
N GLU A 170 16.61 3.28 16.76
CA GLU A 170 16.71 4.66 17.26
C GLU A 170 15.33 5.24 17.54
N SER A 171 14.43 5.15 16.55
CA SER A 171 13.07 5.71 16.63
C SER A 171 12.23 5.03 17.73
N MET A 172 12.19 3.70 17.75
CA MET A 172 11.30 2.98 18.67
C MET A 172 11.82 2.93 20.10
N LEU A 173 13.13 2.75 20.29
CA LEU A 173 13.71 2.70 21.64
C LEU A 173 14.06 4.09 22.17
N GLY A 174 14.16 5.12 21.33
CA GLY A 174 14.60 6.46 21.74
C GLY A 174 16.07 6.46 22.15
N ILE A 175 16.89 5.69 21.42
CA ILE A 175 18.31 5.49 21.72
C ILE A 175 19.18 6.19 20.67
N THR A 176 20.45 6.43 21.02
CA THR A 176 21.40 7.00 20.08
C THR A 176 21.89 5.95 19.08
N ARG A 177 22.36 6.41 17.90
CA ARG A 177 22.96 5.56 16.86
C ARG A 177 24.10 4.68 17.36
N LYS A 178 24.85 5.15 18.35
CA LYS A 178 25.90 4.37 18.99
C LYS A 178 25.33 3.13 19.67
N VAL A 179 24.27 3.28 20.45
CA VAL A 179 23.60 2.17 21.15
C VAL A 179 22.92 1.23 20.16
N ALA A 180 22.26 1.76 19.12
CA ALA A 180 21.65 0.94 18.07
C ALA A 180 22.68 0.03 17.36
N LYS A 181 23.89 0.55 17.09
CA LYS A 181 25.00 -0.25 16.54
C LYS A 181 25.46 -1.35 17.49
N GLU A 182 25.53 -1.09 18.79
CA GLU A 182 25.90 -2.11 19.79
C GLU A 182 24.86 -3.23 19.86
N ILE A 183 23.56 -2.91 19.75
CA ILE A 183 22.50 -3.92 19.68
C ILE A 183 22.70 -4.82 18.45
N ILE A 184 22.95 -4.26 17.26
CA ILE A 184 23.16 -5.06 16.04
C ILE A 184 24.41 -5.95 16.17
N LYS A 185 25.53 -5.40 16.68
CA LYS A 185 26.75 -6.20 16.91
C LYS A 185 26.47 -7.36 17.85
N PHE A 186 25.74 -7.12 18.93
CA PHE A 186 25.43 -8.15 19.91
C PHE A 186 24.55 -9.28 19.35
N ARG A 187 23.57 -8.97 18.47
CA ARG A 187 22.79 -10.00 17.73
C ARG A 187 23.67 -10.95 16.95
N VAL A 188 24.66 -10.40 16.24
CA VAL A 188 25.56 -11.20 15.40
C VAL A 188 26.45 -12.10 16.26
N VAL A 189 26.96 -11.58 17.38
CA VAL A 189 27.84 -12.34 18.29
C VAL A 189 27.09 -13.48 18.99
N THR A 190 25.84 -13.26 19.38
CA THR A 190 25.03 -14.23 20.15
C THR A 190 24.17 -15.14 19.28
N GLY A 191 24.11 -14.89 17.96
CA GLY A 191 23.20 -15.58 17.04
C GLY A 191 21.73 -15.16 17.21
N GLY A 192 21.46 -14.14 18.03
CA GLY A 192 20.13 -13.62 18.30
C GLY A 192 20.00 -13.03 19.69
N ILE A 193 19.26 -11.93 19.79
CA ILE A 193 18.84 -11.31 21.05
C ILE A 193 17.56 -11.98 21.53
N THR A 194 17.55 -12.31 22.81
CA THR A 194 16.40 -12.83 23.55
C THR A 194 16.00 -11.83 24.64
N GLU A 195 14.82 -12.00 25.24
CA GLU A 195 14.34 -11.11 26.31
C GLU A 195 15.29 -11.02 27.52
N TRP A 196 16.17 -12.01 27.69
CA TRP A 196 17.04 -12.17 28.85
C TRP A 196 18.43 -11.56 28.62
N ASN A 197 18.93 -11.57 27.39
CA ASN A 197 20.30 -11.14 27.08
C ASN A 197 20.39 -9.66 26.63
N LEU A 198 19.25 -9.00 26.35
CA LEU A 198 19.25 -7.62 25.86
C LEU A 198 19.92 -6.62 26.81
N THR A 199 19.85 -6.84 28.13
CA THR A 199 20.51 -5.97 29.13
C THR A 199 22.04 -6.09 29.16
N GLU A 200 22.60 -7.09 28.48
CA GLU A 200 24.05 -7.27 28.36
C GLU A 200 24.65 -6.38 27.26
N VAL A 201 23.81 -5.78 26.41
CA VAL A 201 24.26 -4.85 25.37
C VAL A 201 24.75 -3.55 26.02
N ASN A 202 25.96 -3.15 25.65
CA ASN A 202 26.55 -1.90 26.14
C ASN A 202 25.67 -0.69 25.74
N GLY A 203 25.17 0.04 26.74
CA GLY A 203 24.27 1.17 26.57
C GLY A 203 22.77 0.83 26.64
N VAL A 204 22.41 -0.44 26.87
CA VAL A 204 21.02 -0.87 27.08
C VAL A 204 20.76 -1.15 28.56
N GLY A 205 20.16 -0.18 29.24
CA GLY A 205 19.72 -0.34 30.63
C GLY A 205 18.34 -1.00 30.76
N LYS A 206 17.92 -1.23 32.01
CA LYS A 206 16.61 -1.84 32.34
C LYS A 206 15.42 -1.13 31.69
N VAL A 207 15.43 0.20 31.66
CA VAL A 207 14.38 1.02 31.03
C VAL A 207 14.25 0.75 29.52
N ILE A 208 15.38 0.64 28.82
CA ILE A 208 15.39 0.37 27.38
C ILE A 208 14.98 -1.08 27.11
N SER A 209 15.42 -2.01 27.96
CA SER A 209 15.02 -3.42 27.88
C SER A 209 13.52 -3.62 28.10
N ASP A 210 12.94 -3.00 29.13
CA ASP A 210 11.50 -3.07 29.41
C ASP A 210 10.68 -2.44 28.28
N LYS A 211 11.17 -1.32 27.71
CA LYS A 211 10.57 -0.70 26.52
C LYS A 211 10.66 -1.62 25.30
N ALA A 212 11.80 -2.27 25.08
CA ALA A 212 11.98 -3.22 24.00
C ALA A 212 11.03 -4.41 24.14
N LYS A 213 10.86 -4.98 25.34
CA LYS A 213 9.88 -6.05 25.62
C LYS A 213 8.44 -5.65 25.32
N GLY A 214 8.09 -4.37 25.45
CA GLY A 214 6.77 -3.85 25.11
C GLY A 214 6.53 -3.65 23.61
N ILE A 215 7.58 -3.48 22.81
CA ILE A 215 7.49 -2.94 21.43
C ILE A 215 8.12 -3.87 20.37
N PHE A 216 9.06 -4.73 20.75
CA PHE A 216 9.77 -5.68 19.89
C PHE A 216 9.47 -7.15 20.25
N ASP A 217 9.45 -8.00 19.23
CA ASP A 217 9.51 -9.46 19.34
C ASP A 217 10.99 -9.86 19.38
N PHE A 218 11.29 -11.02 19.96
CA PHE A 218 12.65 -11.53 20.15
C PHE A 218 12.83 -12.81 19.34
#